data_AF-A0A962GIW7-F1
#
_entry.id   AF-A0A962GIW7-F1
#
_cell.length_a   1.000
_cell.length_b   1.000
_cell.length_c   1.000
_cell.angle_alpha   90.00
_cell.angle_beta   90.00
_cell.angle_gamma   90.00
#
_symmetry.space_group_name_H-M   'P 1'
#
loop_
_entity.id
_entity.type
_entity.pdbx_description
1 polymer ?
#
loop_
_entity_poly.entity_id
_entity_poly.type
_entity_poly.pdbx_seq_one_letter_code
_entity_poly.pdbx_strand_id
1 'polypeptide(L)'
;LIVGARGVDSFSGRSYVVFGNTLGLSYPIDLVNLDGDSGFAINAAEAGQASGAAVSHAGDFNADGIDDIIIGAFGTDSNGSSSGSSYIVYGREKPIFKDGFE
;
A
#
# COMPACT_ATOMS: atom_id res chain seq x y z
N LEU A 1 7.55 6.32 -1.80
CA LEU A 1 6.33 7.15 -1.62
C LEU A 1 5.14 6.24 -1.40
N ILE A 2 4.25 6.55 -0.46
CA ILE A 2 2.99 5.83 -0.26
C ILE A 2 1.81 6.77 -0.56
N VAL A 3 0.81 6.27 -1.30
CA VAL A 3 -0.39 7.03 -1.68
C VAL A 3 -1.64 6.22 -1.32
N GLY A 4 -2.58 6.83 -0.60
CA GLY A 4 -3.86 6.22 -0.25
C GLY A 4 -5.00 6.64 -1.18
N ALA A 5 -5.86 5.70 -1.56
CA ALA A 5 -7.03 5.92 -2.41
C ALA A 5 -8.25 5.17 -1.86
N ARG A 6 -8.83 5.70 -0.77
CA ARG A 6 -9.97 5.08 -0.05
C ARG A 6 -11.21 4.81 -0.91
N GLY A 7 -11.47 5.65 -1.90
CA GLY A 7 -12.75 5.66 -2.62
C GLY A 7 -12.87 4.67 -3.79
N VAL A 8 -11.82 3.93 -4.12
CA VAL A 8 -11.83 3.03 -5.28
C VAL A 8 -12.57 1.73 -5.00
N ASP A 9 -13.11 1.11 -6.07
CA ASP A 9 -13.75 -0.22 -6.07
C ASP A 9 -14.77 -0.41 -4.94
N SER A 10 -15.89 0.33 -4.98
CA SER A 10 -16.96 0.27 -3.97
C SER A 10 -16.46 0.47 -2.54
N PHE A 11 -15.53 1.42 -2.34
CA PHE A 11 -14.89 1.69 -1.05
C PHE A 11 -14.12 0.52 -0.46
N SER A 12 -13.74 -0.50 -1.25
CA SER A 12 -12.67 -1.41 -0.83
C SER A 12 -11.42 -0.60 -0.46
N GLY A 13 -11.09 0.37 -1.32
CA GLY A 13 -9.94 1.23 -1.13
C GLY A 13 -8.64 0.55 -1.53
N ARG A 14 -7.61 1.35 -1.81
CA ARG A 14 -6.31 0.88 -2.27
C ARG A 14 -5.21 1.78 -1.74
N SER A 15 -4.02 1.20 -1.55
CA SER A 15 -2.79 1.96 -1.32
C SER A 15 -1.78 1.66 -2.43
N TYR A 16 -0.91 2.60 -2.73
CA TYR A 16 0.11 2.45 -3.78
C TYR A 16 1.48 2.77 -3.21
N VAL A 17 2.41 1.83 -3.38
CA VAL A 17 3.82 2.07 -3.12
C VAL A 17 4.46 2.45 -4.44
N VAL A 18 5.05 3.65 -4.50
CA VAL A 18 5.80 4.14 -5.66
C VAL A 18 7.26 4.18 -5.29
N PHE A 19 8.08 3.44 -6.03
CA PHE A 19 9.52 3.40 -5.86
C PHE A 19 10.17 4.64 -6.46
N GLY A 20 11.11 5.22 -5.74
CA GLY A 20 11.92 6.31 -6.27
C GLY A 20 12.86 5.78 -7.35
N ASN A 21 13.23 6.65 -8.29
CA ASN A 21 14.31 6.37 -9.23
C ASN A 21 15.30 7.55 -9.26
N THR A 22 16.55 7.31 -9.66
CA THR A 22 17.60 8.33 -9.73
C THR A 22 17.45 9.31 -10.88
N LEU A 23 16.63 8.97 -11.88
CA LEU A 23 16.31 9.80 -13.05
C LEU A 23 15.13 10.77 -12.79
N GLY A 24 14.49 10.67 -11.63
CA GLY A 24 13.22 11.33 -11.30
C GLY A 24 11.98 10.54 -11.76
N LEU A 25 10.87 10.74 -11.04
CA LEU A 25 9.57 10.16 -11.41
C LEU A 25 8.94 10.96 -12.57
N SER A 26 8.36 10.26 -13.53
CA SER A 26 7.53 10.88 -14.56
C SER A 26 6.29 11.54 -13.92
N TYR A 27 5.95 12.74 -14.38
CA TYR A 27 4.76 13.47 -13.93
C TYR A 27 3.73 13.58 -15.06
N PRO A 28 2.44 13.26 -14.82
CA PRO A 28 1.91 12.67 -13.58
C PRO A 28 2.39 11.23 -13.38
N ILE A 29 2.45 10.80 -12.13
CA ILE A 29 2.72 9.39 -11.79
C ILE A 29 1.47 8.59 -12.16
N ASP A 30 1.62 7.60 -13.04
CA ASP A 30 0.54 6.67 -13.38
C ASP A 30 0.45 5.56 -12.33
N LEU A 31 -0.52 5.70 -11.42
CA LEU A 31 -0.79 4.73 -10.37
C LEU A 31 -1.50 3.46 -10.87
N VAL A 32 -2.05 3.47 -12.09
CA VAL A 32 -2.80 2.34 -12.65
C VAL A 32 -1.84 1.30 -13.25
N ASN A 33 -0.73 1.76 -13.81
CA ASN A 33 0.24 0.93 -14.54
C ASN A 33 1.57 0.75 -13.80
N LEU A 34 1.51 0.45 -12.50
CA LEU A 34 2.69 0.05 -11.73
C LEU A 34 3.05 -1.41 -12.02
N ASP A 35 4.30 -1.66 -12.39
CA ASP A 35 4.80 -2.91 -12.98
C ASP A 35 5.70 -3.75 -12.04
N GLY A 36 5.83 -3.35 -10.78
CA GLY A 36 6.74 -3.97 -9.81
C GLY A 36 8.15 -3.35 -9.82
N ASP A 37 8.57 -2.73 -10.93
CA ASP A 37 9.84 -1.99 -11.00
C ASP A 37 9.65 -0.52 -10.60
N SER A 38 8.51 0.06 -10.94
CA SER A 38 8.11 1.43 -10.58
C SER A 38 7.31 1.52 -9.27
N GLY A 39 6.84 0.39 -8.76
CA GLY A 39 5.98 0.31 -7.59
C GLY A 39 4.93 -0.79 -7.70
N PHE A 40 3.96 -0.79 -6.79
CA PHE A 40 2.84 -1.73 -6.80
C PHE A 40 1.61 -1.20 -6.04
N ALA A 41 0.46 -1.82 -6.30
CA ALA A 41 -0.78 -1.58 -5.58
C ALA A 41 -1.00 -2.61 -4.46
N ILE A 42 -1.58 -2.15 -3.36
CA ILE A 42 -2.05 -2.96 -2.23
C ILE A 42 -3.57 -2.80 -2.18
N ASN A 43 -4.27 -3.86 -2.58
CA ASN A 43 -5.73 -3.89 -2.65
C ASN A 43 -6.31 -4.38 -1.33
N ALA A 44 -7.42 -3.79 -0.89
CA ALA A 44 -8.22 -4.43 0.15
C ALA A 44 -8.91 -5.69 -0.40
N ALA A 45 -9.18 -6.64 0.49
CA ALA A 45 -9.75 -7.93 0.11
C ALA A 45 -11.24 -7.81 -0.22
N GLU A 46 -11.95 -6.88 0.42
CA GLU A 46 -13.41 -6.78 0.34
C GLU A 46 -13.88 -5.33 0.18
N ALA A 47 -15.06 -5.15 -0.41
CA ALA A 47 -15.69 -3.85 -0.52
C ALA A 47 -15.98 -3.25 0.87
N GLY A 48 -15.96 -1.92 0.95
CA GLY A 48 -16.23 -1.19 2.20
C GLY A 48 -15.09 -1.14 3.22
N GLN A 49 -13.99 -1.88 3.02
CA GLN A 49 -12.86 -1.91 3.97
C GLN A 49 -12.13 -0.56 4.12
N ALA A 50 -12.28 0.33 3.14
CA ALA A 50 -11.71 1.68 3.15
C ALA A 50 -10.19 1.71 3.34
N SER A 51 -9.47 0.77 2.73
CA SER A 51 -8.00 0.74 2.75
C SER A 51 -7.41 2.00 2.11
N GLY A 52 -6.26 2.44 2.62
CA GLY A 52 -5.63 3.70 2.19
C GLY A 52 -6.39 4.94 2.66
N ALA A 53 -7.24 4.83 3.69
CA ALA A 53 -7.87 5.98 4.33
C ALA A 53 -6.87 6.89 5.04
N ALA A 54 -5.79 6.30 5.57
CA ALA A 54 -4.62 6.99 6.08
C ALA A 54 -3.39 6.16 5.71
N VAL A 55 -2.30 6.84 5.34
CA VAL A 55 -1.02 6.20 5.05
C VAL A 55 0.10 7.05 5.66
N SER A 56 1.17 6.40 6.10
CA SER A 56 2.38 7.08 6.59
C SER A 56 3.60 6.19 6.42
N HIS A 57 4.78 6.81 6.45
CA HIS A 57 6.01 6.11 6.78
C HIS A 57 5.91 5.62 8.24
N ALA A 58 6.27 4.36 8.46
CA ALA A 58 6.34 3.77 9.80
C ALA A 58 7.77 3.78 10.35
N GLY A 59 8.77 4.08 9.51
CA GLY A 59 10.18 3.83 9.81
C GLY A 59 10.50 2.34 9.75
N ASP A 60 11.73 1.95 10.05
CA ASP A 60 12.13 0.56 10.18
C ASP A 60 11.55 -0.06 11.47
N PHE A 61 10.36 -0.66 11.38
CA PHE A 61 9.62 -1.20 12.52
C PHE A 61 10.14 -2.59 12.93
N ASN A 62 10.67 -3.36 11.99
CA ASN A 62 11.17 -4.72 12.22
C ASN A 62 12.69 -4.81 12.44
N ALA A 63 13.40 -3.67 12.39
CA ALA A 63 14.85 -3.52 12.59
C ALA A 63 15.71 -4.22 11.52
N ASP A 64 15.26 -4.25 10.27
CA ASP A 64 16.00 -4.82 9.14
C ASP A 64 16.83 -3.80 8.34
N GLY A 65 16.77 -2.53 8.71
CA GLY A 65 17.47 -1.42 8.08
C GLY A 65 16.70 -0.77 6.92
N ILE A 66 15.44 -1.15 6.69
CA ILE A 66 14.61 -0.65 5.60
C ILE A 66 13.32 -0.04 6.16
N ASP A 67 12.98 1.16 5.71
CA ASP A 67 11.76 1.82 6.18
C ASP A 67 10.49 1.08 5.76
N ASP A 68 9.61 0.84 6.73
CA ASP A 68 8.29 0.25 6.57
C ASP A 68 7.21 1.33 6.37
N ILE A 69 6.02 0.87 6.02
CA ILE A 69 4.84 1.73 5.87
C ILE A 69 3.67 1.22 6.70
N ILE A 70 2.81 2.15 7.09
CA ILE A 70 1.55 1.86 7.76
C ILE A 70 0.36 2.29 6.91
N ILE A 71 -0.68 1.45 6.88
CA ILE A 71 -1.93 1.66 6.17
C ILE A 71 -3.10 1.51 7.13
N GLY A 72 -3.99 2.50 7.17
CA GLY A 72 -5.26 2.44 7.89
C GLY A 72 -6.43 2.05 6.98
N ALA A 73 -7.26 1.13 7.48
CA ALA A 73 -8.49 0.68 6.83
C ALA A 73 -9.61 0.62 7.89
N PHE A 74 -10.34 1.72 8.08
CA PHE A 74 -11.28 1.82 9.21
C PHE A 74 -12.59 1.04 8.98
N GLY A 75 -12.86 0.59 7.76
CA GLY A 75 -14.09 -0.13 7.41
C GLY A 75 -13.98 -1.65 7.50
N THR A 76 -12.86 -2.18 7.98
CA THR A 76 -12.67 -3.64 8.11
C THR A 76 -13.49 -4.22 9.27
N ASP A 77 -13.86 -5.49 9.12
CA ASP A 77 -14.73 -6.21 10.05
C ASP A 77 -14.00 -7.28 10.89
N SER A 78 -12.66 -7.28 10.89
CA SER A 78 -11.84 -8.35 11.47
C SER A 78 -12.13 -8.62 12.96
N ASN A 79 -12.57 -7.61 13.72
CA ASN A 79 -12.93 -7.74 15.14
C ASN A 79 -14.36 -7.24 15.42
N GLY A 80 -15.26 -7.34 14.45
CA GLY A 80 -16.63 -6.83 14.51
C GLY A 80 -16.89 -5.72 13.51
N SER A 81 -18.15 -5.36 13.32
CA SER A 81 -18.58 -4.43 12.27
C SER A 81 -17.89 -3.07 12.35
N SER A 82 -17.16 -2.70 11.30
CA SER A 82 -16.35 -1.49 11.17
C SER A 82 -15.40 -1.26 12.37
N SER A 83 -14.87 -2.36 12.90
CA SER A 83 -13.86 -2.32 13.98
C SER A 83 -12.56 -1.67 13.52
N GLY A 84 -12.29 -1.72 12.22
CA GLY A 84 -11.11 -1.11 11.62
C GLY A 84 -9.84 -1.93 11.87
N SER A 85 -8.89 -1.75 10.95
CA SER A 85 -7.59 -2.40 10.99
C SER A 85 -6.50 -1.41 10.61
N SER A 86 -5.32 -1.65 11.14
CA SER A 86 -4.08 -1.04 10.66
C SER A 86 -3.10 -2.13 10.29
N TYR A 87 -2.40 -1.94 9.19
CA TYR A 87 -1.46 -2.89 8.63
C TYR A 87 -0.09 -2.23 8.53
N ILE A 88 0.95 -2.94 8.99
CA ILE A 88 2.34 -2.63 8.66
C ILE A 88 2.72 -3.48 7.46
N VAL A 89 3.33 -2.86 6.47
CA VAL A 89 3.92 -3.56 5.32
C VAL A 89 5.42 -3.38 5.40
N TYR A 90 6.13 -4.49 5.57
CA TYR A 90 7.58 -4.46 5.70
C TYR A 90 8.28 -4.12 4.39
N GLY A 91 9.20 -3.17 4.48
CA GLY A 91 10.18 -2.85 3.45
C GLY A 91 11.07 -4.04 3.15
N ARG A 92 11.70 -4.02 1.97
CA ARG A 92 12.65 -5.05 1.53
C ARG A 92 13.49 -4.57 0.37
N GLU A 93 14.74 -5.04 0.29
CA GLU A 93 15.64 -4.71 -0.83
C GLU A 93 15.23 -5.36 -2.14
N LYS A 94 14.60 -6.54 -2.08
CA LYS A 94 14.24 -7.33 -3.27
C LYS A 94 12.73 -7.42 -3.40
N PRO A 95 12.17 -7.16 -4.60
CA PRO A 95 10.78 -7.43 -4.88
C PRO A 95 10.45 -8.90 -4.59
N ILE A 96 9.32 -9.16 -3.94
CA ILE A 96 8.78 -10.52 -3.74
C ILE A 96 8.20 -11.06 -5.05
N PHE A 97 7.75 -10.15 -5.92
CA PHE A 97 6.97 -10.48 -7.10
C PHE A 97 7.83 -10.31 -8.33
N LYS A 98 8.70 -11.28 -8.61
CA LYS A 98 9.41 -11.33 -9.90
C LYS A 98 8.70 -12.20 -10.94
N ASP A 99 7.76 -13.07 -10.50
CA ASP A 99 7.14 -14.10 -11.35
C ASP A 99 5.62 -14.25 -11.12
N GLY A 100 4.92 -13.15 -10.82
CA GLY A 100 3.46 -13.17 -10.63
C GLY A 100 3.05 -13.44 -9.18
N PHE A 101 1.84 -12.98 -8.86
CA PHE A 101 1.24 -13.02 -7.55
C PHE A 101 1.07 -14.48 -7.05
N GLU A 102 1.86 -14.86 -6.04
CA GLU A 102 1.45 -15.81 -5.01
C GLU A 102 1.40 -15.09 -3.65
#